data_AF-A0A349BB14-F1
#
_entry.id   AF-A0A349BB14-F1
#
_cell.length_a   1.000
_cell.length_b   1.000
_cell.length_c   1.000
_cell.angle_alpha   90.00
_cell.angle_beta   90.00
_cell.angle_gamma   90.00
#
_symmetry.space_group_name_H-M   'P 1'
#
loop_
_entity.id
_entity.type
_entity.pdbx_description
1 polymer ?
#
loop_
_entity_poly.entity_id
_entity_poly.type
_entity_poly.pdbx_seq_one_letter_code
_entity_poly.pdbx_strand_id
1 'polypeptide(L)'
;PHRVDRTGHTAAALVDEVVAHIDAAQGALDERHEAERIALEEQIEAYGMRTTPLKDLEKKHKREVRRHRNAEIRFGLAVLAGEYRDRLATAGDPTPHLAALRAVQEAAEALVRNPNETLLLQALVGGLDPL
;
A
#
# COMPACT_ATOMS: atom_id res chain seq x y z
N PRO A 1 8.91 -8.26 9.33
CA PRO A 1 10.38 -8.06 9.22
C PRO A 1 11.22 -9.27 9.68
N HIS A 2 10.96 -9.84 10.87
CA HIS A 2 11.72 -10.99 11.40
C HIS A 2 11.59 -12.31 10.62
N ARG A 3 10.61 -12.40 9.71
CA ARG A 3 10.41 -13.55 8.83
C ARG A 3 11.16 -13.45 7.50
N VAL A 4 11.85 -12.33 7.22
CA VAL A 4 12.58 -12.14 5.96
C VAL A 4 13.84 -13.00 5.94
N ASP A 5 14.05 -13.73 4.85
CA ASP A 5 15.15 -14.69 4.67
C ASP A 5 15.87 -14.57 3.31
N ARG A 6 15.63 -13.48 2.55
CA ARG A 6 16.10 -13.25 1.17
C ARG A 6 15.60 -14.26 0.12
N THR A 7 14.64 -15.12 0.44
CA THR A 7 14.03 -16.00 -0.56
C THR A 7 12.82 -15.32 -1.20
N GLY A 8 12.67 -15.52 -2.51
CA GLY A 8 11.50 -15.00 -3.25
C GLY A 8 10.18 -15.60 -2.77
N HIS A 9 10.19 -16.84 -2.28
CA HIS A 9 8.98 -17.50 -1.75
C HIS A 9 8.49 -16.82 -0.48
N THR A 10 9.36 -16.63 0.50
CA THR A 10 9.01 -15.95 1.75
C THR A 10 8.63 -14.50 1.49
N ALA A 11 9.32 -13.81 0.57
CA ALA A 11 8.95 -12.45 0.17
C ALA A 11 7.55 -12.38 -0.44
N ALA A 12 7.21 -13.29 -1.36
CA ALA A 12 5.88 -13.34 -1.96
C ALA A 12 4.79 -13.57 -0.89
N ALA A 13 4.97 -14.56 -0.02
CA ALA A 13 4.01 -14.88 1.03
C ALA A 13 3.79 -13.71 2.01
N LEU A 14 4.87 -13.05 2.44
CA LEU A 14 4.77 -11.89 3.33
C LEU A 14 4.07 -10.70 2.66
N VAL A 15 4.32 -10.48 1.37
CA VAL A 15 3.68 -9.39 0.63
C VAL A 15 2.20 -9.69 0.41
N ASP A 16 1.83 -10.93 0.14
CA ASP A 16 0.42 -11.32 0.03
C ASP A 16 -0.34 -11.06 1.34
N GLU A 17 0.28 -11.37 2.48
CA GLU A 17 -0.27 -11.02 3.82
C GLU A 17 -0.44 -9.49 3.96
N VAL A 18 0.56 -8.70 3.58
CA VAL A 18 0.49 -7.22 3.66
C VAL A 18 -0.60 -6.66 2.75
N VAL A 19 -0.69 -7.13 1.51
CA VAL A 19 -1.71 -6.70 0.55
C VAL A 19 -3.10 -7.05 1.08
N ALA A 20 -3.29 -8.24 1.64
CA ALA A 20 -4.56 -8.63 2.26
C ALA A 20 -4.95 -7.72 3.43
N HIS A 21 -3.98 -7.26 4.23
CA HIS A 21 -4.25 -6.27 5.29
C HIS A 21 -4.65 -4.90 4.74
N ILE A 22 -4.01 -4.44 3.66
CA ILE A 22 -4.37 -3.17 2.99
C ILE A 22 -5.78 -3.28 2.40
N ASP A 23 -6.10 -4.41 1.78
CA ASP A 23 -7.43 -4.66 1.21
C ASP A 23 -8.51 -4.68 2.32
N ALA A 24 -8.21 -5.30 3.46
CA ALA A 24 -9.11 -5.30 4.61
C ALA A 24 -9.32 -3.87 5.18
N ALA A 25 -8.27 -3.05 5.25
CA ALA A 25 -8.36 -1.66 5.71
C ALA A 25 -9.21 -0.79 4.77
N GLN A 26 -9.28 -1.14 3.48
CA GLN A 26 -10.10 -0.46 2.49
C GLN A 26 -11.61 -0.75 2.62
N GLY A 27 -12.02 -1.78 3.35
CA GLY A 27 -13.43 -2.20 3.41
C GLY A 27 -14.42 -1.09 3.77
N ALA A 28 -14.10 -0.28 4.78
CA ALA A 28 -14.96 0.86 5.18
C ALA A 28 -15.04 1.96 4.09
N LEU A 29 -13.97 2.12 3.29
CA LEU A 29 -13.96 3.05 2.16
C LEU A 29 -14.88 2.55 1.05
N ASP A 30 -14.81 1.25 0.75
CA ASP A 30 -15.61 0.60 -0.29
C ASP A 30 -17.11 0.64 0.04
N GLU A 31 -17.48 0.38 1.30
CA GLU A 31 -18.87 0.49 1.77
C GLU A 31 -19.42 1.91 1.57
N ARG A 32 -18.63 2.93 1.88
CA ARG A 32 -19.01 4.33 1.67
C ARG A 32 -19.14 4.65 0.18
N HIS A 33 -18.21 4.19 -0.65
CA HIS A 33 -18.27 4.40 -2.10
C HIS A 33 -19.51 3.77 -2.71
N GLU A 34 -19.89 2.57 -2.26
CA GLU A 34 -21.09 1.89 -2.70
C GLU A 34 -22.35 2.65 -2.30
N ALA A 35 -22.44 3.12 -1.04
CA ALA A 35 -23.57 3.93 -0.60
C ALA A 35 -23.69 5.25 -1.38
N GLU A 36 -22.57 5.93 -1.66
CA GLU A 36 -22.54 7.14 -2.49
C GLU A 36 -23.01 6.86 -3.93
N ARG A 37 -22.63 5.71 -4.48
CA ARG A 37 -23.04 5.29 -5.83
C ARG A 37 -24.54 5.05 -5.91
N ILE A 38 -25.08 4.24 -4.99
CA ILE A 38 -26.52 3.92 -4.93
C ILE A 38 -27.35 5.20 -4.79
N ALA A 39 -26.97 6.09 -3.86
CA ALA A 39 -27.70 7.34 -3.65
C ALA A 39 -27.72 8.23 -4.90
N LEU A 40 -26.64 8.26 -5.68
CA LEU A 40 -26.59 9.02 -6.93
C LEU A 40 -27.39 8.35 -8.05
N GLU A 41 -27.39 7.02 -8.13
CA GLU A 41 -28.22 6.27 -9.08
C GLU A 41 -29.71 6.50 -8.82
N GLU A 42 -30.15 6.47 -7.56
CA GLU A 42 -31.54 6.77 -7.15
C GLU A 42 -31.95 8.19 -7.54
N GLN A 43 -31.08 9.19 -7.33
CA GLN A 43 -31.35 10.57 -7.74
C GLN A 43 -31.45 10.70 -9.26
N ILE A 44 -30.58 10.03 -10.01
CA ILE A 44 -30.61 10.09 -11.47
C ILE A 44 -31.92 9.53 -12.00
N GLU A 45 -32.36 8.38 -11.47
CA GLU A 45 -33.63 7.75 -11.86
C GLU A 45 -34.83 8.62 -11.48
N ALA A 46 -34.89 9.10 -10.24
CA ALA A 46 -36.02 9.88 -9.73
C ALA A 46 -36.26 11.19 -10.50
N TYR A 47 -35.19 11.81 -11.01
CA TYR A 47 -35.24 13.11 -11.67
C TYR A 47 -34.95 13.05 -13.19
N GLY A 48 -34.77 11.85 -13.77
CA GLY A 48 -34.44 11.67 -15.19
C GLY A 48 -33.16 12.39 -15.62
N MET A 49 -32.15 12.45 -14.74
CA MET A 49 -30.91 13.18 -14.99
C MET A 49 -29.99 12.43 -15.96
N ARG A 50 -28.97 13.12 -16.48
CA ARG A 50 -27.90 12.48 -17.27
C ARG A 50 -27.01 11.65 -16.34
N THR A 51 -26.47 10.54 -16.83
CA THR A 51 -25.57 9.63 -16.08
C THR A 51 -24.12 10.12 -15.97
N THR A 52 -23.77 11.28 -16.53
CA THR A 52 -22.41 11.86 -16.43
C THR A 52 -21.86 11.94 -14.99
N PRO A 53 -22.66 12.34 -13.97
CA PRO A 53 -22.20 12.38 -12.59
C PRO A 53 -21.68 11.04 -12.05
N LEU A 54 -22.22 9.91 -12.52
CA LEU A 54 -21.74 8.57 -12.11
C LEU A 54 -20.29 8.35 -12.55
N LYS A 55 -19.94 8.75 -13.77
CA LYS A 55 -18.58 8.62 -14.29
C LYS A 55 -17.59 9.50 -13.53
N ASP A 56 -18.01 10.68 -13.11
CA ASP A 56 -17.17 11.59 -12.34
C ASP A 56 -17.00 11.12 -10.89
N LEU A 57 -18.05 10.53 -10.30
CA LEU A 57 -18.01 9.87 -9.01
C LEU A 57 -17.04 8.67 -9.03
N GLU A 58 -17.15 7.79 -10.02
CA GLU A 58 -16.25 6.63 -10.17
C GLU A 58 -14.77 7.07 -10.28
N LYS A 59 -14.49 8.12 -11.06
CA LYS A 59 -13.12 8.68 -11.15
C LYS A 59 -12.65 9.24 -9.80
N LYS A 60 -13.53 9.86 -9.01
CA LYS A 60 -13.20 10.36 -7.67
C LYS A 60 -12.89 9.20 -6.73
N HIS A 61 -13.72 8.16 -6.71
CA HIS A 61 -13.52 6.94 -5.91
C HIS A 61 -12.20 6.25 -6.26
N LYS A 62 -11.89 6.06 -7.54
CA LYS A 62 -10.59 5.50 -7.98
C LYS A 62 -9.38 6.30 -7.49
N ARG A 63 -9.46 7.64 -7.48
CA ARG A 63 -8.39 8.49 -6.94
C ARG A 63 -8.29 8.36 -5.42
N GLU A 64 -9.40 8.20 -4.74
CA GLU A 64 -9.44 8.04 -3.29
C GLU A 64 -8.86 6.71 -2.85
N VAL A 65 -9.22 5.61 -3.51
CA VAL A 65 -8.61 4.29 -3.33
C VAL A 65 -7.09 4.37 -3.49
N ARG A 66 -6.60 4.97 -4.58
CA ARG A 66 -5.15 5.14 -4.79
C ARG A 66 -4.48 5.94 -3.68
N ARG A 67 -5.12 7.00 -3.17
CA ARG A 67 -4.56 7.79 -2.05
C ARG A 67 -4.53 6.99 -0.76
N HIS A 68 -5.60 6.25 -0.47
CA HIS A 68 -5.69 5.40 0.72
C HIS A 68 -4.60 4.31 0.70
N ARG A 69 -4.50 3.55 -0.39
CA ARG A 69 -3.46 2.52 -0.56
C ARG A 69 -2.04 3.08 -0.44
N ASN A 70 -1.77 4.22 -1.07
CA ASN A 70 -0.47 4.89 -0.92
C ASN A 70 -0.18 5.31 0.54
N ALA A 71 -1.19 5.73 1.30
CA ALA A 71 -1.02 6.08 2.71
C ALA A 71 -0.70 4.83 3.55
N GLU A 72 -1.44 3.74 3.36
CA GLU A 72 -1.20 2.45 4.05
C GLU A 72 0.21 1.90 3.74
N ILE A 73 0.62 1.91 2.48
CA ILE A 73 1.97 1.44 2.11
C ILE A 73 3.04 2.33 2.73
N ARG A 74 2.90 3.66 2.67
CA ARG A 74 3.85 4.58 3.31
C ARG A 74 3.93 4.37 4.81
N PHE A 75 2.81 4.11 5.47
CA PHE A 75 2.77 3.77 6.88
C PHE A 75 3.56 2.48 7.15
N GLY A 76 3.30 1.41 6.39
CA GLY A 76 4.04 0.14 6.52
C GLY A 76 5.54 0.28 6.28
N LEU A 77 5.95 1.07 5.28
CA LEU A 77 7.36 1.39 5.01
C LEU A 77 8.00 2.18 6.14
N ALA A 78 7.28 3.13 6.76
CA ALA A 78 7.78 3.89 7.91
C ALA A 78 7.98 3.00 9.15
N VAL A 79 7.06 2.05 9.40
CA VAL A 79 7.19 1.06 10.47
C VAL A 79 8.41 0.17 10.22
N LEU A 80 8.57 -0.34 8.99
CA LEU A 80 9.71 -1.16 8.59
C LEU A 80 11.05 -0.41 8.76
N ALA A 81 11.10 0.87 8.37
CA ALA A 81 12.27 1.71 8.58
C ALA A 81 12.55 2.01 10.07
N GLY A 82 11.53 1.99 10.93
CA GLY A 82 11.70 2.04 12.38
C GLY A 82 12.49 0.84 12.89
N GLU A 83 12.05 -0.37 12.54
CA GLU A 83 12.68 -1.62 12.98
C GLU A 83 14.17 -1.74 12.56
N TYR A 84 14.50 -1.36 11.32
CA TYR A 84 15.90 -1.34 10.88
C TYR A 84 16.73 -0.26 11.57
N ARG A 85 16.13 0.90 11.91
CA ARG A 85 16.81 1.94 12.70
C ARG A 85 17.08 1.50 14.12
N ASP A 86 16.14 0.80 14.75
CA ASP A 86 16.33 0.31 16.11
C ASP A 86 17.44 -0.74 16.17
N ARG A 87 17.53 -1.62 15.17
CA ARG A 87 18.65 -2.55 15.06
C ARG A 87 20.01 -1.89 14.84
N LEU A 88 20.08 -0.76 14.13
CA LEU A 88 21.34 -0.03 13.94
C LEU A 88 22.00 0.35 15.26
N ALA A 89 21.22 0.61 16.32
CA ALA A 89 21.75 0.98 17.63
C ALA A 89 22.53 -0.16 18.31
N THR A 90 22.26 -1.41 17.92
CA THR A 90 22.84 -2.62 18.54
C THR A 90 23.70 -3.45 17.59
N ALA A 91 23.72 -3.12 16.30
CA ALA A 91 24.38 -3.92 15.27
C ALA A 91 25.92 -3.78 15.35
N GLY A 92 26.63 -4.91 15.26
CA GLY A 92 28.09 -4.92 15.13
C GLY A 92 28.57 -4.43 13.76
N ASP A 93 27.78 -4.67 12.70
CA ASP A 93 27.97 -4.10 11.36
C ASP A 93 26.69 -3.35 10.93
N PRO A 94 26.75 -2.02 10.75
CA PRO A 94 25.59 -1.23 10.33
C PRO A 94 25.27 -1.34 8.83
N THR A 95 26.18 -1.87 8.01
CA THR A 95 26.09 -1.82 6.54
C THR A 95 24.80 -2.44 5.99
N PRO A 96 24.39 -3.66 6.40
CA PRO A 96 23.14 -4.28 5.93
C PRO A 96 21.89 -3.47 6.26
N HIS A 97 21.86 -2.90 7.46
CA HIS A 97 20.74 -2.13 7.97
C HIS A 97 20.62 -0.77 7.25
N LEU A 98 21.75 -0.11 6.95
CA LEU A 98 21.76 1.10 6.13
C LEU A 98 21.29 0.83 4.70
N ALA A 99 21.69 -0.31 4.11
CA ALA A 99 21.21 -0.73 2.80
C ALA A 99 19.69 -0.97 2.79
N ALA A 100 19.17 -1.64 3.83
CA ALA A 100 17.74 -1.84 4.02
C ALA A 100 16.97 -0.51 4.12
N LEU A 101 17.45 0.45 4.92
CA LEU A 101 16.82 1.78 5.04
C LEU A 101 16.79 2.52 3.71
N ARG A 102 17.87 2.44 2.93
CA ARG A 102 17.93 3.02 1.59
C ARG A 102 16.91 2.38 0.65
N ALA A 103 16.81 1.05 0.64
CA ALA A 103 15.84 0.34 -0.19
C ALA A 103 14.38 0.70 0.18
N VAL A 104 14.09 0.84 1.48
CA VAL A 104 12.76 1.28 1.97
C VAL A 104 12.45 2.71 1.49
N GLN A 105 13.42 3.62 1.57
CA GLN A 105 13.26 4.99 1.10
C GLN A 105 13.01 5.05 -0.42
N GLU A 106 13.80 4.31 -1.21
CA GLU A 106 13.65 4.23 -2.67
C GLU A 106 12.26 3.66 -3.05
N ALA A 107 11.76 2.67 -2.31
CA ALA A 107 10.41 2.15 -2.51
C ALA A 107 9.32 3.20 -2.18
N ALA A 108 9.48 3.97 -1.10
CA ALA A 108 8.54 5.03 -0.73
C ALA A 108 8.49 6.15 -1.78
N GLU A 109 9.63 6.50 -2.37
CA GLU A 109 9.72 7.48 -3.45
C GLU A 109 9.07 6.97 -4.75
N ALA A 110 9.24 5.68 -5.06
CA ALA A 110 8.66 5.07 -6.26
C ALA A 110 7.12 5.14 -6.29
N LEU A 111 6.46 5.20 -5.13
CA LEU A 111 5.00 5.30 -5.02
C LEU A 111 4.39 6.49 -5.76
N VAL A 112 5.15 7.59 -5.94
CA VAL A 112 4.66 8.76 -6.70
C VAL A 112 4.30 8.42 -8.15
N ARG A 113 4.90 7.36 -8.71
CA ARG A 113 4.66 6.88 -10.08
C ARG A 113 3.50 5.87 -10.17
N ASN A 114 2.81 5.63 -9.05
CA ASN A 114 1.71 4.67 -8.95
C ASN A 114 2.09 3.27 -9.51
N PRO A 115 3.17 2.66 -8.97
CA PRO A 115 3.70 1.39 -9.46
C PRO A 115 2.73 0.23 -9.16
N ASN A 116 3.03 -0.95 -9.72
CA ASN A 116 2.42 -2.18 -9.22
C ASN A 116 2.93 -2.44 -7.80
N GLU A 117 2.07 -2.22 -6.82
CA GLU A 117 2.40 -2.26 -5.39
C GLU A 117 2.93 -3.63 -4.97
N THR A 118 2.30 -4.72 -5.43
CA THR A 118 2.73 -6.09 -5.13
C THR A 118 4.15 -6.33 -5.62
N LEU A 119 4.46 -5.97 -6.87
CA LEU A 119 5.81 -6.17 -7.43
C LEU A 119 6.85 -5.29 -6.73
N LEU A 120 6.50 -4.04 -6.40
CA LEU A 120 7.37 -3.13 -5.65
C LEU A 120 7.73 -3.73 -4.29
N LEU A 121 6.72 -4.20 -3.55
CA LEU A 121 6.91 -4.76 -2.22
C LEU A 121 7.66 -6.09 -2.26
N GLN A 122 7.39 -6.95 -3.25
CA GLN A 122 8.14 -8.21 -3.42
C GLN A 122 9.62 -7.94 -3.71
N ALA A 123 9.92 -6.99 -4.59
CA ALA A 123 11.29 -6.60 -4.88
C ALA A 123 12.01 -6.03 -3.65
N LEU A 124 11.33 -5.18 -2.88
CA LEU A 124 11.84 -4.66 -1.61
C LEU A 124 12.12 -5.82 -0.64
N VAL A 125 11.10 -6.59 -0.26
CA VAL A 125 11.18 -7.62 0.78
C VAL A 125 12.18 -8.71 0.42
N GLY A 126 12.28 -9.11 -0.85
CA GLY A 126 13.26 -10.11 -1.29
C GLY A 126 14.71 -9.62 -1.24
N GLY A 127 14.93 -8.31 -1.31
CA GLY A 127 16.26 -7.69 -1.24
C GLY A 127 16.71 -7.28 0.17
N LEU A 128 15.82 -7.36 1.16
CA LEU A 128 16.13 -6.98 2.54
C LEU A 128 16.97 -8.04 3.25
N ASP A 129 17.96 -7.60 4.02
CA ASP A 129 18.69 -8.49 4.90
C ASP A 129 17.83 -8.90 6.10
N PRO A 130 17.95 -10.17 6.55
CA PRO A 130 17.28 -10.63 7.75
C PRO A 130 17.67 -9.81 8.97
N LEU A 131 16.67 -9.63 9.82
CA LEU A 131 16.75 -8.94 11.08
C LEU A 131 17.24 -9.89 12.17
#